data_AF-A0A7L6ATL5-F1
#
_entry.id   AF-A0A7L6ATL5-F1
#
_cell.length_a   1.000
_cell.length_b   1.000
_cell.length_c   1.000
_cell.angle_alpha   90.00
_cell.angle_beta   90.00
_cell.angle_gamma   90.00
#
_symmetry.space_group_name_H-M   'P 1'
#
loop_
_entity.id
_entity.type
_entity.pdbx_description
1 polymer ?
#
loop_
_entity_poly.entity_id
_entity_poly.type
_entity_poly.pdbx_seq_one_letter_code
_entity_poly.pdbx_strand_id
1 'polypeptide(L)' 'MLRVGEETGRMEDLLSEVADIYDDEVKTAVKQMLALLEPLLILVMALAILVIIGSVLLPMINMADW' A
#
# COMPACT_ATOMS: atom_id res chain seq x y z
N MET A 1 -19.37 24.74 -6.66
CA MET A 1 -18.14 24.79 -7.48
C MET A 1 -18.50 24.94 -8.95
N LEU A 2 -18.98 23.90 -9.64
CA LEU A 2 -19.32 23.95 -11.09
C LEU A 2 -20.27 25.09 -11.50
N ARG A 3 -21.40 25.24 -10.78
CA ARG A 3 -22.39 26.31 -11.05
C ARG A 3 -21.88 27.74 -10.82
N VAL A 4 -20.78 27.91 -10.08
CA VAL A 4 -20.14 29.21 -9.78
C VAL A 4 -19.07 29.57 -10.82
N GLY A 5 -18.39 28.57 -11.42
CA GLY A 5 -17.48 28.78 -12.54
C GLY A 5 -18.19 29.11 -13.85
N GLU A 6 -19.39 28.59 -14.02
CA GLU A 6 -20.26 28.86 -15.16
C GLU A 6 -20.78 30.32 -15.13
N GLU A 7 -21.17 30.84 -13.95
CA GLU A 7 -21.61 32.23 -13.76
C GLU A 7 -20.48 33.26 -13.89
N THR A 8 -19.21 32.86 -13.71
CA THR A 8 -18.04 33.75 -13.78
C THR A 8 -17.25 33.63 -15.08
N GLY A 9 -17.60 32.68 -15.97
CA GLY A 9 -16.88 32.39 -17.21
C GLY A 9 -15.51 31.71 -17.00
N ARG A 10 -15.24 31.16 -15.81
CA ARG A 10 -13.95 30.59 -15.40
C ARG A 10 -13.99 29.06 -15.26
N MET A 11 -14.87 28.43 -16.04
CA MET A 11 -15.07 26.98 -16.03
C MET A 11 -13.78 26.21 -16.35
N GLU A 12 -12.95 26.74 -17.25
CA GLU A 12 -11.67 26.14 -17.64
C GLU A 12 -10.68 26.09 -16.47
N ASP A 13 -10.52 27.19 -15.73
CA ASP A 13 -9.70 27.26 -14.52
C ASP A 13 -10.16 26.23 -13.47
N LEU A 14 -11.47 26.13 -13.24
CA LEU A 14 -12.02 25.20 -12.25
C LEU A 14 -11.84 23.73 -12.66
N LEU A 15 -11.94 23.41 -13.95
CA LEU A 15 -11.72 22.04 -14.44
C LEU A 15 -10.25 21.64 -14.31
N SER A 16 -9.32 22.56 -14.52
CA SER A 16 -7.89 22.32 -14.30
C SER A 16 -7.60 22.05 -12.83
N GLU A 17 -8.16 22.84 -11.92
CA GLU A 17 -7.94 22.64 -10.47
C GLU A 17 -8.54 21.32 -9.97
N VAL A 18 -9.70 20.91 -10.50
CA VAL A 18 -10.26 19.58 -10.22
C VAL A 18 -9.35 18.47 -10.74
N ALA A 19 -8.78 18.62 -11.94
CA ALA A 19 -7.85 17.63 -12.49
C ALA A 19 -6.60 17.48 -11.61
N ASP A 20 -6.03 18.59 -11.13
CA ASP A 20 -4.87 18.58 -10.23
C ASP A 20 -5.19 17.90 -8.89
N ILE A 21 -6.37 18.17 -8.32
CA ILE A 21 -6.84 17.51 -7.09
C ILE A 21 -6.92 15.99 -7.28
N TYR A 22 -7.51 15.51 -8.39
CA TYR A 22 -7.61 14.09 -8.66
C TYR A 22 -6.24 13.43 -8.88
N ASP A 23 -5.31 14.11 -9.57
CA ASP A 23 -3.96 13.59 -9.76
C ASP A 23 -3.22 13.43 -8.43
N ASP A 24 -3.36 14.40 -7.52
CA ASP A 24 -2.79 14.33 -6.18
C ASP A 24 -3.47 13.27 -5.29
N GLU A 25 -4.78 13.09 -5.41
CA GLU A 25 -5.51 12.02 -4.73
C GLU A 25 -5.05 10.64 -5.19
N VAL A 26 -4.90 10.45 -6.51
CA VAL A 26 -4.39 9.20 -7.10
C VAL A 26 -2.95 8.94 -6.65
N LYS A 27 -2.07 9.94 -6.72
CA LYS A 27 -0.67 9.81 -6.22
C LYS A 27 -0.64 9.41 -4.75
N THR A 28 -1.49 10.03 -3.93
CA THR A 28 -1.59 9.74 -2.50
C THR A 28 -2.10 8.31 -2.26
N ALA A 29 -3.14 7.89 -2.98
CA ALA A 29 -3.69 6.54 -2.89
C ALA A 29 -2.65 5.48 -3.29
N VAL A 30 -1.91 5.70 -4.38
CA VAL A 30 -0.83 4.79 -4.81
C VAL A 30 0.26 4.72 -3.75
N LYS A 31 0.67 5.86 -3.18
CA LYS A 31 1.69 5.88 -2.12
C LYS A 31 1.24 5.12 -0.87
N GLN A 32 -0.01 5.28 -0.46
CA GLN A 32 -0.58 4.53 0.67
C GLN A 32 -0.65 3.02 0.37
N MET A 33 -1.02 2.64 -0.85
CA MET A 33 -1.06 1.23 -1.27
C MET A 33 0.34 0.59 -1.20
N LEU A 34 1.37 1.30 -1.68
CA LEU A 34 2.76 0.85 -1.59
C LEU A 34 3.24 0.79 -0.13
N ALA A 35 2.86 1.74 0.72
CA ALA A 35 3.24 1.75 2.14
C ALA A 35 2.65 0.55 2.91
N LEU A 36 1.50 0.02 2.51
CA LEU A 36 0.91 -1.20 3.07
C LEU A 36 1.55 -2.48 2.52
N LEU A 37 2.14 -2.43 1.33
CA LEU A 37 2.83 -3.56 0.71
C LEU A 37 4.12 -3.90 1.48
N GLU A 38 4.82 -2.90 2.00
CA GLU A 38 6.04 -3.09 2.81
C GLU A 38 5.84 -3.99 4.05
N PRO A 39 4.91 -3.71 4.97
CA PRO A 39 4.68 -4.59 6.13
C PRO A 39 4.15 -5.97 5.72
N LEU A 40 3.41 -6.08 4.61
CA LEU A 40 2.97 -7.37 4.08
C LEU A 40 4.16 -8.25 3.64
N LEU A 41 5.13 -7.67 2.93
CA LEU A 41 6.34 -8.40 2.54
C LEU A 41 7.14 -8.89 3.74
N ILE A 42 7.26 -8.07 4.78
CA ILE A 42 7.95 -8.45 6.02
C ILE A 42 7.22 -9.63 6.70
N LEU A 43 5.89 -9.61 6.77
CA LEU A 43 5.10 -10.72 7.32
C LEU A 43 5.30 -12.02 6.55
N VAL A 44 5.29 -11.95 5.21
CA VAL A 44 5.54 -13.12 4.35
C VAL A 44 6.95 -13.66 4.57
N MET A 45 7.96 -12.79 4.64
CA MET A 45 9.34 -13.20 4.94
C MET A 45 9.46 -13.84 6.33
N ALA A 46 8.85 -13.26 7.35
CA ALA A 46 8.85 -13.80 8.70
C ALA A 46 8.23 -15.20 8.75
N LEU A 47 7.11 -15.40 8.05
CA LEU A 47 6.47 -16.71 7.92
C LEU A 47 7.38 -17.72 7.20
N ALA A 48 7.99 -17.33 6.09
CA ALA A 48 8.91 -18.19 5.34
C ALA A 48 10.09 -18.64 6.21
N ILE A 49 10.69 -17.71 6.96
CA ILE A 49 11.78 -18.00 7.89
C ILE A 49 11.31 -18.96 9.00
N LEU A 50 10.11 -18.75 9.56
CA LEU A 50 9.56 -19.64 10.59
C LEU A 50 9.36 -21.07 10.07
N VAL A 51 8.90 -21.23 8.83
CA VAL A 51 8.77 -22.55 8.19
C VAL A 51 10.14 -23.21 8.01
N ILE A 52 11.14 -22.46 7.53
CA ILE A 52 12.50 -22.97 7.34
C ILE A 52 13.09 -23.42 8.68
N ILE A 53 13.07 -22.55 9.68
CA ILE A 53 13.57 -22.85 11.02
C ILE A 53 12.81 -24.03 11.63
N GLY A 54 11.47 -24.06 11.53
CA GLY A 54 10.65 -25.15 12.01
C GLY A 54 11.01 -26.49 11.37
N SER A 55 11.25 -26.51 10.06
CA SER A 55 11.64 -27.74 9.34
C SER A 55 12.99 -28.32 9.78
N VAL A 56 13.88 -27.49 10.34
CA VAL A 56 15.19 -27.93 10.84
C VAL A 56 15.16 -28.19 12.34
N LEU A 57 14.53 -27.32 13.13
CA LEU A 57 14.49 -27.45 14.59
C LEU A 57 13.61 -28.61 15.05
N LEU A 58 12.45 -28.84 14.44
CA LEU A 58 11.56 -29.93 14.83
C LEU A 58 12.24 -31.32 14.75
N PRO A 59 12.90 -31.72 13.64
CA PRO A 59 13.60 -33.00 13.62
C PRO A 59 14.80 -33.01 14.57
N MET A 60 15.52 -31.89 14.72
CA MET A 60 16.65 -31.80 15.64
C MET A 60 16.24 -32.02 17.10
N ILE A 61 15.10 -31.45 17.54
CA ILE A 61 14.54 -31.68 18.88
C ILE A 61 14.10 -33.14 19.04
N ASN A 62 13.40 -33.71 18.06
CA ASN A 62 13.01 -35.13 18.09
C ASN A 62 14.22 -36.09 18.14
N MET A 63 15.36 -35.71 17.57
CA MET A 63 16.61 -36.48 17.66
C MET A 63 17.35 -36.25 18.98
N ALA A 64 17.15 -35.09 19.62
CA ALA A 64 17.78 -34.74 20.90
C ALA A 64 17.00 -35.28 22.11
N ASP A 65 15.69 -35.50 21.98
CA ASP A 65 14.79 -36.11 22.99
C ASP A 65 14.93 -37.65 23.04
N TRP A 66 16.16 -38.15 23.23
CA TRP A 66 16.43 -39.56 23.59
C TRP A 66 16.25 -39.84 25.08
#